data_AF-A0A432YKK4-F1
#
_entry.id   AF-A0A432YKK4-F1
#
_cell.length_a   1.000
_cell.length_b   1.000
_cell.length_c   1.000
_cell.angle_alpha   90.00
_cell.angle_beta   90.00
_cell.angle_gamma   90.00
#
_symmetry.space_group_name_H-M   'P 1'
#
loop_
_entity.id
_entity.type
_entity.pdbx_description
1 polymer ?
#
loop_
_entity_poly.entity_id
_entity_poly.type
_entity_poly.pdbx_seq_one_letter_code
_entity_poly.pdbx_strand_id
1 'polypeptide(L)' 'MENFIAALLFAVLVGAGSLGLTSLGMFAFHRNENRDEQQRERLEYAFFGVVGIVVMLMMWYAL' A
#
# COMPACT_ATOMS: atom_id res chain seq x y z
N MET A 1 -6.40 -28.18 1.13
CA MET A 1 -6.48 -27.09 0.14
C MET A 1 -6.78 -25.75 0.82
N GLU A 2 -7.66 -25.70 1.81
CA GLU A 2 -7.97 -24.50 2.62
C GLU A 2 -6.73 -23.76 3.15
N ASN A 3 -5.80 -24.46 3.80
CA ASN A 3 -4.61 -23.83 4.40
C ASN A 3 -3.68 -23.15 3.38
N PHE A 4 -3.67 -23.61 2.11
CA PHE A 4 -2.82 -23.00 1.08
C PHE A 4 -3.41 -21.70 0.55
N ILE A 5 -4.73 -21.66 0.33
CA ILE A 5 -5.43 -20.44 -0.10
C ILE A 5 -5.36 -19.38 0.99
N ALA A 6 -5.60 -19.75 2.26
CA ALA A 6 -5.47 -18.83 3.39
C ALA A 6 -4.04 -18.28 3.52
N ALA A 7 -3.01 -19.11 3.36
CA ALA A 7 -1.62 -18.65 3.39
C ALA A 7 -1.31 -17.63 2.28
N LEU A 8 -1.88 -17.83 1.08
CA LEU A 8 -1.71 -16.90 -0.03
C LEU A 8 -2.44 -15.58 0.22
N LEU A 9 -3.67 -15.61 0.71
CA LEU A 9 -4.42 -14.41 1.09
C LEU A 9 -3.69 -13.62 2.19
N PHE A 10 -3.14 -14.32 3.18
CA PHE A 10 -2.32 -13.69 4.22
C PHE A 10 -1.06 -13.04 3.66
N ALA A 11 -0.36 -13.70 2.73
CA ALA A 11 0.80 -13.12 2.08
C ALA A 11 0.46 -11.83 1.30
N VAL A 12 -0.66 -11.82 0.57
CA VAL A 12 -1.14 -10.64 -0.15
C VAL A 12 -1.57 -9.55 0.84
N LEU A 13 -2.25 -9.89 1.94
CA LEU A 13 -2.62 -8.95 3.00
C LEU A 13 -1.39 -8.22 3.54
N VAL A 14 -0.38 -8.97 3.96
CA VAL A 14 0.85 -8.41 4.55
C VAL A 14 1.63 -7.61 3.50
N GLY A 15 1.73 -8.11 2.27
CA GLY A 15 2.39 -7.41 1.17
C GLY A 15 1.71 -6.08 0.83
N ALA A 16 0.40 -6.09 0.60
CA ALA A 16 -0.36 -4.89 0.29
C ALA A 16 -0.36 -3.89 1.45
N GLY A 17 -0.50 -4.38 2.69
CA GLY A 17 -0.48 -3.53 3.89
C GLY A 17 0.86 -2.85 4.12
N SER A 18 1.96 -3.60 4.03
CA SER A 18 3.31 -3.05 4.20
C SER A 18 3.67 -2.03 3.11
N LEU A 19 3.37 -2.33 1.84
CA LEU A 19 3.59 -1.41 0.73
C LEU A 19 2.69 -0.16 0.83
N GLY A 20 1.41 -0.34 1.16
CA GLY A 20 0.46 0.75 1.35
C GLY A 20 0.88 1.71 2.46
N LEU A 21 1.22 1.17 3.64
CA LEU A 21 1.72 1.97 4.76
C LEU A 21 3.03 2.68 4.43
N THR A 22 3.95 2.00 3.74
CA THR A 22 5.23 2.61 3.33
C THR A 22 4.99 3.78 2.37
N SER A 23 4.09 3.61 1.40
CA SER A 23 3.72 4.65 0.45
C SER A 23 3.06 5.85 1.14
N LEU A 24 2.18 5.63 2.12
CA LEU A 24 1.61 6.71 2.93
C LEU A 24 2.68 7.40 3.80
N GLY A 25 3.66 6.65 4.30
CA GLY A 25 4.84 7.20 4.95
C GLY A 25 5.63 8.13 4.02
N MET A 26 5.87 7.69 2.78
CA MET A 26 6.53 8.52 1.76
C MET A 26 5.73 9.78 1.45
N PHE A 27 4.40 9.70 1.34
CA PHE A 27 3.55 10.88 1.19
C PHE A 27 3.73 11.92 2.32
N ALA A 28 3.90 11.45 3.56
CA ALA A 28 4.03 12.30 4.75
C ALA A 28 5.44 12.90 4.91
N PHE A 29 6.49 12.11 4.63
CA PHE A 29 7.86 12.45 5.01
C PHE A 29 8.78 12.75 3.82
N HIS A 30 8.50 12.24 2.61
CA HIS A 30 9.37 12.47 1.46
C HIS A 30 9.34 13.93 1.00
N ARG A 31 10.51 14.49 0.70
CA ARG A 31 10.68 15.85 0.20
C ARG A 31 11.60 15.86 -1.03
N ASN A 32 11.18 16.58 -2.06
CA ASN A 32 11.92 16.82 -3.29
C ASN A 32 12.12 18.34 -3.47
N GLU A 33 13.32 18.74 -3.90
CA GLU A 33 13.70 20.14 -4.15
C GLU A 33 12.90 20.73 -5.33
N ASN A 34 12.56 19.89 -6.31
CA ASN A 34 11.73 20.28 -7.44
C ASN A 34 10.24 20.19 -7.06
N ARG A 35 9.55 21.34 -7.10
CA ARG A 35 8.14 21.46 -6.71
C ARG A 35 7.18 20.67 -7.61
N ASP A 36 7.50 20.54 -8.89
CA ASP A 36 6.64 19.84 -9.83
C ASP A 36 6.76 18.32 -9.65
N GLU A 37 7.99 17.84 -9.47
CA GLU A 37 8.26 16.44 -9.13
C GLU A 37 7.64 16.06 -7.78
N GLN A 38 7.81 16.93 -6.76
CA GLN A 38 7.21 16.73 -5.44
C GLN A 38 5.69 16.53 -5.49
N GLN A 39 4.98 17.31 -6.31
CA GLN A 39 3.52 17.20 -6.42
C GLN A 39 3.10 15.90 -7.08
N ARG A 40 3.81 15.52 -8.15
CA ARG A 40 3.59 14.26 -8.86
C ARG A 40 3.82 13.08 -7.92
N GLU A 41 4.95 13.05 -7.24
CA GLU A 41 5.31 12.00 -6.28
C GLU A 41 4.29 11.90 -5.14
N ARG A 42 3.80 13.03 -4.61
CA ARG A 42 2.75 13.02 -3.58
C ARG A 42 1.45 12.39 -4.08
N LEU A 43 1.06 12.65 -5.33
CA LEU A 43 -0.12 12.00 -5.91
C LEU A 43 0.10 10.49 -6.02
N GLU A 44 1.26 10.08 -6.52
CA GLU A 44 1.64 8.66 -6.67
C GLU A 44 1.66 7.96 -5.30
N TYR A 45 2.30 8.53 -4.30
CA TYR A 45 2.37 7.98 -2.95
C TYR A 45 1.00 7.88 -2.27
N ALA A 46 0.15 8.89 -2.45
CA ALA A 46 -1.21 8.85 -1.93
C ALA A 46 -2.04 7.75 -2.63
N PHE A 47 -1.96 7.67 -3.96
CA PHE A 47 -2.67 6.66 -4.74
C PHE A 47 -2.25 5.24 -4.36
N PHE A 48 -0.96 4.91 -4.44
CA PHE A 48 -0.46 3.58 -4.10
C PHE A 48 -0.68 3.25 -2.63
N GLY A 49 -0.58 4.25 -1.74
CA GLY A 49 -0.87 4.11 -0.33
C GLY A 49 -2.31 3.68 -0.08
N VAL A 50 -3.28 4.44 -0.60
CA VAL A 50 -4.71 4.15 -0.41
C VAL A 50 -5.09 2.81 -1.06
N VAL A 51 -4.65 2.55 -2.30
CA VAL A 51 -4.94 1.30 -3.00
C VAL A 51 -4.38 0.10 -2.23
N GLY A 52 -3.13 0.18 -1.73
CA GLY A 52 -2.53 -0.88 -0.93
C GLY A 52 -3.32 -1.18 0.35
N ILE A 53 -3.79 -0.14 1.04
CA ILE A 53 -4.64 -0.30 2.23
C ILE A 53 -6.00 -0.92 1.87
N VAL A 54 -6.63 -0.50 0.78
CA VAL A 54 -7.90 -1.10 0.33
C VAL A 54 -7.71 -2.59 0.03
N VAL A 55 -6.66 -2.96 -0.70
CA VAL A 55 -6.37 -4.38 -1.00
C VAL A 55 -6.10 -5.17 0.28
N MET A 56 -5.32 -4.62 1.23
CA MET A 56 -5.09 -5.24 2.53
C MET A 56 -6.41 -5.51 3.27
N LEU A 57 -7.32 -4.53 3.31
CA LEU A 57 -8.63 -4.67 3.96
C LEU A 57 -9.51 -5.70 3.25
N MET A 58 -9.45 -5.78 1.92
CA MET A 58 -10.17 -6.82 1.16
C MET A 58 -9.62 -8.22 1.46
N MET A 59 -8.29 -8.39 1.56
CA MET A 59 -7.71 -9.68 1.93
C MET A 59 -8.00 -10.04 3.37
N TRP A 60 -8.05 -9.06 4.28
CA TRP A 60 -8.48 -9.27 5.66
C TRP A 60 -9.91 -9.79 5.69
N TYR A 61 -10.83 -9.15 4.95
CA TYR A 61 -12.22 -9.58 4.88
C TYR A 61 -12.39 -10.99 4.29
N ALA A 62 -11.50 -11.40 3.38
CA ALA A 62 -11.55 -12.70 2.73
C ALA A 62 -10.95 -13.85 3.57
N LEU A 63 -10.16 -13.53 4.60
CA LEU A 63 -9.59 -14.48 5.57
C LEU A 63 -10.58 -14.78 6.70
#